data_AF-A0A7W0WPU5-F1
#
_entry.id   AF-A0A7W0WPU5-F1
#
_cell.length_a   1.000
_cell.length_b   1.000
_cell.length_c   1.000
_cell.angle_alpha   90.00
_cell.angle_beta   90.00
_cell.angle_gamma   90.00
#
_symmetry.space_group_name_H-M   'P 1'
#
loop_
_entity.id
_entity.type
_entity.pdbx_description
1 polymer ?
#
loop_
_entity_poly.entity_id
_entity_poly.type
_entity_poly.pdbx_seq_one_letter_code
_entity_poly.pdbx_strand_id
1 'polypeptide(L)'
;MSGKFQASVQHRGDVSYVKLGGVIDEDNELGDLVDKIPTGTAVIDLGEIERINSCGVRDWVNWLSKLESNGTRSVLVECSPSIVAQINLVNNFTGSGVVKSFYVPYFCPECDEEKVLLVEATDMGPPPHEPPTCRCDECDLVMDFDDMPDSYFAFLSNQRKLAEPDKINGAMRDLGHNGEGQNGRKVRSRASQPNLSSGSKPSVPSLPSIQKSSTQPASAAFAAAAASGKSKAPSKPPSNPSLGPGSRPPGSMRTGPNMVPSNSFGFGAQQNGATSPTRSFSGEQPKSNALVFVLIAILLAAIGVLAYLVLTK
;
A
#
# COMPACT_ATOMS: atom_id res chain seq x y z
N MET A 1 -20.28 -15.79 6.74
CA MET A 1 -19.15 -16.71 6.44
C MET A 1 -18.00 -15.84 5.99
N SER A 2 -16.76 -16.06 6.43
CA SER A 2 -15.62 -15.25 5.95
C SER A 2 -15.44 -15.48 4.46
N GLY A 3 -15.49 -14.43 3.63
CA GLY A 3 -15.31 -14.55 2.19
C GLY A 3 -13.91 -15.06 1.85
N LYS A 4 -13.79 -16.28 1.30
CA LYS A 4 -12.50 -16.77 0.78
C LYS A 4 -12.00 -15.79 -0.28
N PHE A 5 -10.70 -15.48 -0.24
CA PHE A 5 -10.04 -14.71 -1.30
C PHE A 5 -10.38 -15.25 -2.70
N GLN A 6 -10.71 -14.32 -3.59
CA GLN A 6 -11.03 -14.60 -4.99
C GLN A 6 -10.37 -13.53 -5.87
N ALA A 7 -9.80 -13.98 -6.99
CA ALA A 7 -9.21 -13.09 -7.99
C ALA A 7 -9.61 -13.53 -9.40
N SER A 8 -9.84 -12.55 -10.28
CA SER A 8 -9.96 -12.77 -11.72
C SER A 8 -9.18 -11.70 -12.47
N VAL A 9 -8.56 -12.10 -13.59
CA VAL A 9 -7.76 -11.21 -14.44
C VAL A 9 -8.30 -11.31 -15.87
N GLN A 10 -8.54 -10.17 -16.51
CA GLN A 10 -8.96 -10.05 -17.90
C GLN A 10 -8.03 -9.07 -18.63
N HIS A 11 -7.64 -9.37 -19.86
CA HIS A 11 -6.75 -8.52 -20.66
C HIS A 11 -7.50 -7.91 -21.84
N ARG A 12 -7.30 -6.60 -22.06
CA ARG A 12 -7.71 -5.91 -23.29
C ARG A 12 -6.62 -4.90 -23.68
N GLY A 13 -5.90 -5.19 -24.77
CA GLY A 13 -4.80 -4.36 -25.23
C GLY A 13 -3.65 -4.30 -24.22
N ASP A 14 -3.22 -3.08 -23.87
CA ASP A 14 -2.21 -2.79 -22.85
C ASP A 14 -2.79 -2.69 -21.42
N VAL A 15 -4.06 -3.03 -21.24
CA VAL A 15 -4.76 -2.95 -19.95
C VAL A 15 -5.15 -4.33 -19.43
N SER A 16 -4.83 -4.57 -18.16
CA SER A 16 -5.29 -5.73 -17.40
C SER A 16 -6.27 -5.28 -16.34
N TYR A 17 -7.50 -5.80 -16.40
CA TYR A 17 -8.51 -5.60 -15.36
C TYR A 17 -8.41 -6.76 -14.36
N VAL A 18 -8.11 -6.42 -13.11
CA VAL A 18 -7.83 -7.36 -12.01
C VAL A 18 -8.90 -7.13 -10.96
N LYS A 19 -9.87 -8.05 -10.85
CA LYS A 19 -10.92 -7.95 -9.83
C LYS A 19 -10.60 -8.86 -8.66
N LEU A 20 -10.55 -8.28 -7.46
CA LEU A 20 -10.24 -8.97 -6.21
C LEU A 20 -11.43 -8.91 -5.25
N GLY A 21 -11.70 -10.01 -4.54
CA GLY A 21 -12.84 -10.15 -3.64
C GLY A 21 -12.56 -11.04 -2.42
N GLY A 22 -13.38 -10.89 -1.39
CA GLY A 22 -13.28 -11.62 -0.12
C GLY A 22 -12.27 -10.98 0.85
N VAL A 23 -11.56 -11.81 1.59
CA VAL A 23 -10.59 -11.39 2.61
C VAL A 23 -9.16 -11.50 2.08
N ILE A 24 -8.34 -10.48 2.32
CA ILE A 24 -6.89 -10.52 2.08
C ILE A 24 -6.20 -10.80 3.43
N ASP A 25 -5.88 -12.06 3.68
CA ASP A 25 -5.17 -12.54 4.88
C ASP A 25 -3.96 -13.39 4.49
N GLU A 26 -3.55 -14.36 5.31
CA GLU A 26 -2.40 -15.23 5.05
C GLU A 26 -2.57 -16.11 3.79
N ASP A 27 -3.81 -16.42 3.38
CA ASP A 27 -4.13 -17.32 2.27
C ASP A 27 -4.51 -16.54 0.98
N ASN A 28 -3.99 -15.32 0.81
CA ASN A 28 -4.42 -14.37 -0.22
C ASN A 28 -4.00 -14.69 -1.67
N GLU A 29 -3.12 -15.66 -1.92
CA GLU A 29 -2.66 -16.09 -3.27
C GLU A 29 -2.19 -14.94 -4.24
N LEU A 30 -1.98 -13.69 -3.79
CA LEU A 30 -1.68 -12.53 -4.64
C LEU A 30 -0.39 -12.72 -5.44
N GLY A 31 0.59 -13.44 -4.86
CA GLY A 31 1.84 -13.79 -5.53
C GLY A 31 1.62 -14.49 -6.89
N ASP A 32 0.59 -15.31 -7.00
CA ASP A 32 0.27 -16.09 -8.20
C ASP A 32 -0.39 -15.26 -9.30
N LEU A 33 -0.67 -13.97 -9.05
CA LEU A 33 -1.18 -13.02 -10.03
C LEU A 33 -0.09 -12.22 -10.73
N VAL A 34 1.15 -12.20 -10.20
CA VAL A 34 2.25 -11.37 -10.74
C VAL A 34 2.53 -11.71 -12.21
N ASP A 35 2.73 -12.98 -12.52
CA ASP A 35 3.02 -13.45 -13.88
C ASP A 35 1.79 -13.42 -14.81
N LYS A 36 0.60 -13.28 -14.23
CA LYS A 36 -0.68 -13.13 -14.96
C LYS A 36 -0.95 -11.68 -15.35
N ILE A 37 -0.23 -10.69 -14.81
CA ILE A 37 -0.46 -9.27 -15.08
C ILE A 37 0.71 -8.72 -15.91
N PRO A 38 0.58 -8.65 -17.25
CA PRO A 38 1.63 -8.14 -18.12
C PRO A 38 1.92 -6.65 -17.88
N THR A 39 3.00 -6.18 -18.49
CA THR A 39 3.41 -4.77 -18.47
C THR A 39 2.37 -3.90 -19.17
N GLY A 40 2.14 -2.68 -18.66
CA GLY A 40 1.05 -1.82 -19.14
C GLY A 40 0.32 -1.12 -17.99
N THR A 41 -1.01 -1.10 -18.04
CA THR A 41 -1.86 -0.52 -16.98
C THR A 41 -2.68 -1.63 -16.31
N ALA A 42 -2.59 -1.76 -14.99
CA ALA A 42 -3.44 -2.66 -14.21
C ALA A 42 -4.56 -1.85 -13.54
N VAL A 43 -5.80 -2.07 -13.97
CA VAL A 43 -7.00 -1.55 -13.29
C VAL A 43 -7.42 -2.58 -12.26
N ILE A 44 -7.17 -2.29 -10.98
CA ILE A 44 -7.37 -3.21 -9.85
C ILE A 44 -8.68 -2.82 -9.15
N ASP A 45 -9.71 -3.63 -9.34
CA ASP A 45 -11.02 -3.48 -8.70
C ASP A 45 -11.00 -4.13 -7.31
N LEU A 46 -11.35 -3.32 -6.32
CA LEU A 46 -11.29 -3.64 -4.89
C LEU A 46 -12.66 -3.55 -4.21
N GLY A 47 -13.76 -3.48 -4.98
CA GLY A 47 -15.12 -3.28 -4.48
C GLY A 47 -15.72 -4.49 -3.76
N GLU A 48 -15.08 -5.64 -3.85
CA GLU A 48 -15.48 -6.89 -3.17
C GLU A 48 -14.50 -7.30 -2.06
N ILE A 49 -13.50 -6.46 -1.72
CA ILE A 49 -12.64 -6.71 -0.55
C ILE A 49 -13.40 -6.37 0.73
N GLU A 50 -13.74 -7.40 1.49
CA GLU A 50 -14.47 -7.31 2.76
C GLU A 50 -13.57 -6.93 3.94
N ARG A 51 -12.31 -7.37 3.91
CA ARG A 51 -11.34 -7.22 5.02
C ARG A 51 -9.92 -7.46 4.53
N ILE A 52 -8.96 -6.85 5.21
CA ILE A 52 -7.53 -7.11 5.05
C ILE A 52 -6.86 -7.14 6.44
N ASN A 53 -5.95 -8.09 6.68
CA ASN A 53 -5.20 -8.20 7.93
C ASN A 53 -3.73 -7.78 7.76
N SER A 54 -2.92 -7.80 8.82
CA SER A 54 -1.53 -7.36 8.79
C SER A 54 -0.60 -8.20 7.90
N CYS A 55 -0.89 -9.49 7.69
CA CYS A 55 -0.19 -10.32 6.72
C CYS A 55 -0.63 -9.97 5.29
N GLY A 56 -1.94 -9.85 5.06
CA GLY A 56 -2.50 -9.38 3.80
C GLY A 56 -1.98 -8.00 3.37
N VAL A 57 -1.83 -7.05 4.30
CA VAL A 57 -1.20 -5.73 4.03
C VAL A 57 0.24 -5.88 3.53
N ARG A 58 1.03 -6.77 4.16
CA ARG A 58 2.43 -7.00 3.77
C ARG A 58 2.50 -7.58 2.36
N ASP A 59 1.67 -8.58 2.08
CA ASP A 59 1.67 -9.30 0.81
C ASP A 59 1.10 -8.43 -0.32
N TRP A 60 0.10 -7.61 -0.02
CA TRP A 60 -0.41 -6.56 -0.90
C TRP A 60 0.69 -5.57 -1.32
N VAL A 61 1.42 -4.98 -0.36
CA VAL A 61 2.50 -4.02 -0.66
C VAL A 61 3.63 -4.69 -1.47
N ASN A 62 3.99 -5.93 -1.12
CA ASN A 62 4.98 -6.72 -1.86
C ASN A 62 4.51 -7.04 -3.29
N TRP A 63 3.25 -7.41 -3.47
CA TRP A 63 2.64 -7.71 -4.75
C TRP A 63 2.62 -6.48 -5.66
N LEU A 64 2.12 -5.35 -5.15
CA LEU A 64 2.07 -4.09 -5.89
C LEU A 64 3.48 -3.62 -6.29
N SER A 65 4.45 -3.74 -5.40
CA SER A 65 5.87 -3.43 -5.68
C SER A 65 6.46 -4.32 -6.79
N LYS A 66 6.06 -5.60 -6.88
CA LYS A 66 6.48 -6.49 -7.98
C LYS A 66 5.89 -6.05 -9.32
N LEU A 67 4.59 -5.73 -9.36
CA LEU A 67 3.93 -5.21 -10.56
C LEU A 67 4.62 -3.92 -11.06
N GLU A 68 4.91 -2.99 -10.15
CA GLU A 68 5.64 -1.75 -10.47
C GLU A 68 7.06 -2.04 -10.99
N SER A 69 7.78 -3.00 -10.39
CA SER A 69 9.12 -3.40 -10.86
C SER A 69 9.11 -4.05 -12.25
N ASN A 70 7.99 -4.67 -12.64
CA ASN A 70 7.77 -5.20 -13.99
C ASN A 70 7.37 -4.08 -14.99
N GLY A 71 7.17 -2.84 -14.54
CA GLY A 71 6.75 -1.72 -15.38
C GLY A 71 5.23 -1.57 -15.54
N THR A 72 4.44 -2.23 -14.69
CA THR A 72 2.98 -2.10 -14.67
C THR A 72 2.56 -0.91 -13.81
N ARG A 73 1.68 -0.05 -14.34
CA ARG A 73 1.09 1.09 -13.61
C ARG A 73 -0.24 0.68 -13.00
N SER A 74 -0.33 0.74 -11.68
CA SER A 74 -1.53 0.33 -10.93
C SER A 74 -2.54 1.47 -10.78
N VAL A 75 -3.80 1.18 -11.07
CA VAL A 75 -4.95 2.08 -10.90
C VAL A 75 -5.97 1.36 -10.05
N LEU A 76 -6.21 1.84 -8.83
CA LEU A 76 -7.16 1.25 -7.90
C LEU A 76 -8.55 1.85 -8.15
N VAL A 77 -9.54 1.00 -8.39
CA VAL A 77 -10.95 1.38 -8.61
C VAL A 77 -11.86 0.69 -7.61
N GLU A 78 -13.00 1.32 -7.33
CA GLU A 78 -14.02 0.80 -6.41
C GLU A 78 -13.46 0.43 -5.02
N CYS A 79 -12.43 1.14 -4.52
CA CYS A 79 -11.81 0.86 -3.22
C CYS A 79 -12.85 0.76 -2.09
N SER A 80 -13.01 -0.43 -1.48
CA SER A 80 -13.91 -0.63 -0.35
C SER A 80 -13.47 0.17 0.90
N PRO A 81 -14.36 0.42 1.88
CA PRO A 81 -13.99 1.15 3.10
C PRO A 81 -12.80 0.53 3.85
N SER A 82 -12.71 -0.80 3.85
CA SER A 82 -11.57 -1.53 4.44
C SER A 82 -10.24 -1.25 3.73
N ILE A 83 -10.28 -1.00 2.41
CA ILE A 83 -9.12 -0.59 1.62
C ILE A 83 -8.79 0.88 1.85
N VAL A 84 -9.79 1.77 1.89
CA VAL A 84 -9.59 3.21 2.20
C VAL A 84 -8.92 3.38 3.56
N ALA A 85 -9.36 2.62 4.58
CA ALA A 85 -8.73 2.59 5.89
C ALA A 85 -7.22 2.24 5.82
N GLN A 86 -6.81 1.25 5.02
CA GLN A 86 -5.38 0.93 4.84
C GLN A 86 -4.63 1.98 4.02
N ILE A 87 -5.26 2.62 3.02
CA ILE A 87 -4.65 3.70 2.24
C ILE A 87 -4.28 4.90 3.14
N ASN A 88 -5.07 5.16 4.18
CA ASN A 88 -4.83 6.19 5.19
C ASN A 88 -3.83 5.73 6.28
N LEU A 89 -3.91 4.48 6.74
CA LEU A 89 -3.12 3.96 7.85
C LEU A 89 -1.70 3.49 7.46
N VAL A 90 -1.52 2.98 6.25
CA VAL A 90 -0.30 2.26 5.84
C VAL A 90 0.49 3.05 4.79
N ASN A 91 1.74 3.38 5.14
CA ASN A 91 2.69 3.99 4.21
C ASN A 91 2.91 3.11 2.98
N ASN A 92 2.94 3.73 1.80
CA ASN A 92 3.11 3.06 0.50
C ASN A 92 2.07 1.97 0.18
N PHE A 93 0.89 1.96 0.82
CA PHE A 93 -0.18 1.01 0.49
C PHE A 93 -0.61 1.07 -0.98
N THR A 94 -0.56 2.25 -1.60
CA THR A 94 -0.85 2.45 -3.04
C THR A 94 0.39 2.35 -3.94
N GLY A 95 1.59 2.15 -3.37
CA GLY A 95 2.85 2.20 -4.12
C GLY A 95 3.02 3.50 -4.90
N SER A 96 3.41 3.41 -6.17
CA SER A 96 3.31 4.49 -7.16
C SER A 96 2.00 4.48 -7.95
N GLY A 97 1.09 3.56 -7.62
CA GLY A 97 -0.27 3.50 -8.13
C GLY A 97 -1.20 4.57 -7.57
N VAL A 98 -2.35 4.69 -8.23
CA VAL A 98 -3.29 5.80 -8.08
C VAL A 98 -4.71 5.32 -7.80
N VAL A 99 -5.41 5.96 -6.87
CA VAL A 99 -6.82 5.76 -6.56
C VAL A 99 -7.66 6.59 -7.54
N LYS A 100 -8.54 5.92 -8.28
CA LYS A 100 -9.52 6.57 -9.15
C LYS A 100 -10.88 6.71 -8.47
N SER A 101 -11.38 5.65 -7.86
CA SER A 101 -12.70 5.64 -7.22
C SER A 101 -12.73 4.79 -5.97
N PHE A 102 -13.59 5.17 -5.03
CA PHE A 102 -13.68 4.57 -3.72
C PHE A 102 -15.11 4.67 -3.18
N TYR A 103 -15.46 3.76 -2.28
CA TYR A 103 -16.74 3.75 -1.60
C TYR A 103 -16.70 4.64 -0.36
N VAL A 104 -17.81 5.34 -0.09
CA VAL A 104 -18.02 6.18 1.09
C VAL A 104 -19.17 5.55 1.92
N PRO A 105 -18.96 5.18 3.19
CA PRO A 105 -19.95 4.51 4.03
C PRO A 105 -20.99 5.47 4.62
N TYR A 106 -22.24 5.02 4.70
CA TYR A 106 -23.36 5.74 5.30
C TYR A 106 -24.25 4.80 6.10
N PHE A 107 -24.89 5.34 7.13
CA PHE A 107 -25.86 4.67 7.98
C PHE A 107 -27.20 5.43 7.98
N CYS A 108 -28.32 4.71 7.92
CA CYS A 108 -29.66 5.31 8.02
C CYS A 108 -30.22 5.10 9.44
N PRO A 109 -30.33 6.15 10.27
CA PRO A 109 -30.84 6.01 11.64
C PRO A 109 -32.32 5.62 11.74
N GLU A 110 -33.09 5.76 10.65
CA GLU A 110 -34.53 5.45 10.61
C GLU A 110 -34.81 4.00 10.15
N CYS A 111 -33.94 3.43 9.30
CA CYS A 111 -34.06 2.05 8.81
C CYS A 111 -33.11 1.05 9.49
N ASP A 112 -32.09 1.52 10.23
CA ASP A 112 -30.98 0.71 10.78
C ASP A 112 -30.16 0.01 9.68
N GLU A 113 -30.00 0.67 8.52
CA GLU A 113 -29.40 0.10 7.30
C GLU A 113 -28.08 0.78 6.88
N GLU A 114 -27.14 -0.03 6.38
CA GLU A 114 -25.81 0.37 5.91
C GLU A 114 -25.73 0.45 4.37
N LYS A 115 -25.14 1.53 3.86
CA LYS A 115 -24.99 1.78 2.42
C LYS A 115 -23.60 2.30 2.08
N VAL A 116 -23.12 1.96 0.88
CA VAL A 116 -21.92 2.60 0.32
C VAL A 116 -22.23 3.33 -0.99
N LEU A 117 -21.70 4.54 -1.11
CA LEU A 117 -21.76 5.37 -2.31
C LEU A 117 -20.42 5.34 -3.04
N LEU A 118 -20.39 4.95 -4.32
CA LEU A 118 -19.18 5.07 -5.13
C LEU A 118 -18.94 6.54 -5.53
N VAL A 119 -17.72 7.01 -5.32
CA VAL A 119 -17.29 8.38 -5.64
C VAL A 119 -15.95 8.34 -6.39
N GLU A 120 -15.77 9.19 -7.41
CA GLU A 120 -14.46 9.40 -8.05
C GLU A 120 -13.61 10.36 -7.21
N ALA A 121 -12.31 10.07 -7.07
CA ALA A 121 -11.39 10.86 -6.26
C ALA A 121 -11.22 12.31 -6.76
N THR A 122 -11.50 12.55 -8.04
CA THR A 122 -11.52 13.88 -8.67
C THR A 122 -12.77 14.71 -8.34
N ASP A 123 -13.87 14.08 -7.92
CA ASP A 123 -15.16 14.73 -7.68
C ASP A 123 -15.29 15.31 -6.25
N MET A 124 -14.33 15.00 -5.36
CA MET A 124 -14.32 15.36 -3.94
C MET A 124 -13.98 16.84 -3.66
N GLY A 125 -13.83 17.66 -4.70
CA GLY A 125 -13.56 19.10 -4.57
C GLY A 125 -12.21 19.44 -3.92
N PRO A 126 -11.97 20.73 -3.62
CA PRO A 126 -10.80 21.17 -2.86
C PRO A 126 -10.93 20.79 -1.36
N PRO A 127 -9.81 20.65 -0.62
CA PRO A 127 -9.86 20.48 0.84
C PRO A 127 -10.48 21.70 1.56
N PRO A 128 -11.16 21.50 2.72
CA PRO A 128 -11.45 20.21 3.36
C PRO A 128 -12.48 19.40 2.56
N HIS A 129 -12.27 18.09 2.47
CA HIS A 129 -13.15 17.21 1.70
C HIS A 129 -14.39 16.84 2.52
N GLU A 130 -15.57 17.16 2.00
CA GLU A 130 -16.85 16.84 2.64
C GLU A 130 -17.46 15.55 2.03
N PRO A 131 -18.12 14.70 2.84
CA PRO A 131 -18.81 13.53 2.32
C PRO A 131 -20.00 13.98 1.44
N PRO A 132 -20.17 13.43 0.22
CA PRO A 132 -21.32 13.77 -0.61
C PRO A 132 -22.65 13.41 0.07
N THR A 133 -23.75 14.06 -0.32
CA THR A 133 -25.09 13.65 0.19
C THR A 133 -25.47 12.27 -0.34
N CYS A 134 -25.92 11.39 0.55
CA CYS A 134 -26.51 10.08 0.24
C CYS A 134 -27.94 10.02 0.79
N ARG A 135 -28.83 9.27 0.12
CA ARG A 135 -30.22 9.02 0.57
C ARG A 135 -30.46 7.53 0.73
N CYS A 136 -31.29 7.14 1.69
CA CYS A 136 -31.68 5.75 1.92
C CYS A 136 -32.62 5.26 0.81
N ASP A 137 -32.48 4.01 0.37
CA ASP A 137 -33.33 3.44 -0.69
C ASP A 137 -34.73 3.05 -0.21
N GLU A 138 -34.95 2.95 1.11
CA GLU A 138 -36.23 2.56 1.69
C GLU A 138 -37.10 3.77 2.09
N CYS A 139 -36.52 4.76 2.78
CA CYS A 139 -37.25 5.90 3.33
C CYS A 139 -36.96 7.24 2.62
N ASP A 140 -36.07 7.27 1.62
CA ASP A 140 -35.57 8.46 0.89
C ASP A 140 -34.90 9.54 1.76
N LEU A 141 -34.83 9.38 3.09
CA LEU A 141 -34.18 10.35 3.98
C LEU A 141 -32.66 10.38 3.76
N VAL A 142 -32.05 11.53 4.07
CA VAL A 142 -30.60 11.70 4.01
C VAL A 142 -29.95 10.78 5.05
N MET A 143 -28.92 10.04 4.64
CA MET A 143 -28.17 9.15 5.52
C MET A 143 -26.99 9.87 6.15
N ASP A 144 -26.64 9.48 7.37
CA ASP A 144 -25.46 9.97 8.07
C ASP A 144 -24.20 9.31 7.49
N PHE A 145 -23.10 10.07 7.44
CA PHE A 145 -21.79 9.54 7.04
C PHE A 145 -21.19 8.74 8.20
N ASP A 146 -20.81 7.48 7.96
CA ASP A 146 -20.41 6.51 8.99
C ASP A 146 -18.87 6.42 9.17
N ASP A 147 -18.19 7.57 9.16
CA ASP A 147 -16.77 7.71 9.55
C ASP A 147 -16.49 9.18 9.93
N MET A 148 -15.25 9.52 10.26
CA MET A 148 -14.80 10.89 10.48
C MET A 148 -14.17 11.46 9.19
N PRO A 149 -14.70 12.56 8.61
CA PRO A 149 -14.26 13.06 7.30
C PRO A 149 -12.74 13.32 7.20
N ASP A 150 -12.17 13.96 8.21
CA ASP A 150 -10.75 14.32 8.26
C ASP A 150 -9.82 13.09 8.15
N SER A 151 -10.20 11.95 8.76
CA SER A 151 -9.42 10.71 8.67
C SER A 151 -9.76 9.89 7.43
N TYR A 152 -11.02 9.84 7.01
CA TYR A 152 -11.45 9.03 5.88
C TYR A 152 -10.93 9.57 4.55
N PHE A 153 -11.00 10.88 4.35
CA PHE A 153 -10.58 11.55 3.11
C PHE A 153 -9.10 11.98 3.10
N ALA A 154 -8.33 11.69 4.15
CA ALA A 154 -6.94 12.12 4.30
C ALA A 154 -6.05 11.78 3.09
N PHE A 155 -6.24 10.61 2.46
CA PHE A 155 -5.47 10.18 1.30
C PHE A 155 -5.57 11.09 0.07
N LEU A 156 -6.68 11.81 -0.10
CA LEU A 156 -6.92 12.70 -1.24
C LEU A 156 -5.97 13.90 -1.25
N SER A 157 -5.48 14.30 -0.07
CA SER A 157 -4.45 15.36 0.07
C SER A 157 -3.10 14.98 -0.56
N ASN A 158 -2.86 13.69 -0.81
CA ASN A 158 -1.62 13.21 -1.43
C ASN A 158 -1.80 13.05 -2.94
N GLN A 159 -1.60 14.13 -3.69
CA GLN A 159 -1.81 14.21 -5.15
C GLN A 159 -1.09 13.13 -5.98
N ARG A 160 -0.02 12.51 -5.45
CA ARG A 160 0.65 11.36 -6.12
C ARG A 160 -0.24 10.11 -6.20
N LYS A 161 -1.30 10.03 -5.40
CA LYS A 161 -2.27 8.94 -5.37
C LYS A 161 -3.47 9.18 -6.29
N LEU A 162 -3.48 10.21 -7.15
CA LEU A 162 -4.63 10.52 -8.02
C LEU A 162 -4.35 10.17 -9.50
N ALA A 163 -5.36 9.59 -10.16
CA ALA A 163 -5.21 9.03 -11.50
C ALA A 163 -5.51 10.03 -12.62
N GLU A 164 -4.72 10.06 -13.70
CA GLU A 164 -5.08 10.85 -14.88
C GLU A 164 -6.26 10.20 -15.65
N PRO A 165 -7.38 10.91 -15.84
CA PRO A 165 -8.66 10.29 -16.17
C PRO A 165 -8.73 9.65 -17.57
N ASP A 166 -8.11 10.26 -18.58
CA ASP A 166 -8.44 10.00 -19.99
C ASP A 166 -8.08 8.58 -20.47
N LYS A 167 -6.89 8.08 -20.11
CA LYS A 167 -6.43 6.74 -20.55
C LYS A 167 -7.20 5.61 -19.86
N ILE A 168 -7.69 5.86 -18.65
CA ILE A 168 -8.41 4.87 -17.83
C ILE A 168 -9.90 4.84 -18.21
N ASN A 169 -10.48 6.01 -18.53
CA ASN A 169 -11.85 6.12 -19.02
C ASN A 169 -12.06 5.34 -20.32
N GLY A 170 -11.13 5.41 -21.27
CA GLY A 170 -11.17 4.60 -22.49
C GLY A 170 -11.18 3.10 -22.17
N ALA A 171 -10.20 2.63 -21.39
CA ALA A 171 -10.06 1.22 -21.06
C ALA A 171 -11.27 0.62 -20.31
N MET A 172 -11.83 1.33 -19.32
CA MET A 172 -13.03 0.85 -18.61
C MET A 172 -14.28 0.87 -19.51
N ARG A 173 -14.38 1.84 -20.43
CA ARG A 173 -15.48 1.90 -21.40
C ARG A 173 -15.43 0.76 -22.41
N ASP A 174 -14.24 0.42 -22.90
CA ASP A 174 -14.05 -0.72 -23.79
C ASP A 174 -14.39 -2.03 -23.07
N LEU A 175 -14.00 -2.17 -21.79
CA LEU A 175 -14.37 -3.31 -20.92
C LEU A 175 -15.89 -3.46 -20.77
N GLY A 176 -16.61 -2.36 -20.57
CA GLY A 176 -18.04 -2.29 -20.22
C GLY A 176 -19.03 -2.72 -21.32
N HIS A 177 -18.60 -3.07 -22.53
CA HIS A 177 -19.51 -3.45 -23.64
C HIS A 177 -20.20 -4.82 -23.51
N ASN A 178 -20.54 -5.25 -22.29
CA ASN A 178 -21.41 -6.39 -21.98
C ASN A 178 -22.42 -6.08 -20.84
N GLY A 179 -22.65 -4.80 -20.51
CA GLY A 179 -23.69 -4.36 -19.58
C GLY A 179 -24.25 -3.00 -19.99
N GLU A 180 -25.57 -2.83 -19.88
CA GLU A 180 -26.25 -1.59 -20.30
C GLU A 180 -25.82 -0.38 -19.46
N GLY A 181 -25.73 0.78 -20.10
CA GLY A 181 -25.14 1.97 -19.49
C GLY A 181 -26.08 2.66 -18.50
N GLN A 182 -25.49 3.19 -17.42
CA GLN A 182 -26.08 4.24 -16.60
C GLN A 182 -25.00 5.25 -16.19
N ASN A 183 -25.18 6.51 -16.61
CA ASN A 183 -24.56 7.65 -15.94
C ASN A 183 -25.30 7.85 -14.61
N GLY A 184 -24.85 7.15 -13.58
CA GLY A 184 -25.34 7.27 -12.21
C GLY A 184 -24.27 6.77 -11.26
N ARG A 185 -24.13 7.40 -10.08
CA ARG A 185 -23.22 6.90 -9.04
C ARG A 185 -23.64 5.47 -8.70
N LYS A 186 -22.73 4.51 -8.88
CA LYS A 186 -22.97 3.10 -8.58
C LYS A 186 -23.17 2.94 -7.07
N VAL A 187 -24.40 2.66 -6.68
CA VAL A 187 -24.82 2.50 -5.29
C VAL A 187 -24.85 1.01 -4.96
N ARG A 188 -24.38 0.64 -3.76
CA ARG A 188 -24.46 -0.72 -3.24
C ARG A 188 -24.86 -0.72 -1.78
N SER A 189 -25.96 -1.39 -1.45
CA SER A 189 -26.33 -1.69 -0.06
C SER A 189 -25.36 -2.73 0.50
N ARG A 190 -24.95 -2.58 1.76
CA ARG A 190 -24.07 -3.54 2.42
C ARG A 190 -24.94 -4.54 3.18
N ALA A 191 -24.74 -5.84 2.96
CA ALA A 191 -25.42 -6.84 3.78
C ALA A 191 -24.90 -6.75 5.22
N SER A 192 -25.78 -6.36 6.14
CA SER A 192 -25.48 -6.05 7.53
C SER A 192 -24.84 -7.26 8.24
N GLN A 193 -23.69 -7.05 8.89
CA GLN A 193 -23.11 -8.07 9.75
C GLN A 193 -23.86 -8.09 11.10
N PRO A 194 -24.17 -9.27 11.67
CA PRO A 194 -24.93 -9.33 12.92
C PRO A 194 -24.10 -8.78 14.08
N ASN A 195 -24.52 -7.62 14.59
CA ASN A 195 -23.86 -6.93 15.69
C ASN A 195 -24.06 -7.70 17.00
N LEU A 196 -22.99 -8.28 17.56
CA LEU A 196 -23.02 -9.11 18.77
C LEU A 196 -23.10 -8.25 20.05
N SER A 197 -24.26 -7.64 20.27
CA SER A 197 -24.60 -6.87 21.47
C SER A 197 -25.61 -7.60 22.35
N SER A 198 -25.15 -8.56 23.17
CA SER A 198 -25.96 -9.21 24.21
C SER A 198 -25.22 -9.22 25.54
N GLY A 199 -25.51 -8.23 26.38
CA GLY A 199 -24.97 -8.16 27.73
C GLY A 199 -25.66 -9.17 28.65
N SER A 200 -24.87 -9.98 29.36
CA SER A 200 -25.36 -10.76 30.51
C SER A 200 -24.26 -10.92 31.56
N LYS A 201 -24.65 -10.72 32.83
CA LYS A 201 -23.74 -10.59 33.98
C LYS A 201 -23.13 -11.96 34.34
N PRO A 202 -21.86 -12.04 34.79
CA PRO A 202 -21.27 -13.32 35.20
C PRO A 202 -21.90 -13.83 36.51
N SER A 203 -22.46 -15.03 36.48
CA SER A 203 -22.87 -15.75 37.69
C SER A 203 -21.69 -16.51 38.30
N VAL A 204 -21.38 -16.23 39.56
CA VAL A 204 -20.34 -16.92 40.33
C VAL A 204 -20.77 -18.34 40.72
N PRO A 205 -19.92 -19.37 40.56
CA PRO A 205 -20.18 -20.70 41.12
C PRO A 205 -19.93 -20.73 42.65
N SER A 206 -20.81 -21.40 43.39
CA SER A 206 -20.76 -21.49 44.86
C SER A 206 -19.67 -22.44 45.38
N LEU A 207 -18.93 -22.00 46.40
CA LEU A 207 -18.05 -22.84 47.22
C LEU A 207 -18.86 -23.66 48.25
N PRO A 208 -18.47 -24.92 48.57
CA PRO A 208 -18.91 -25.61 49.78
C PRO A 208 -18.02 -25.27 50.98
N SER A 209 -18.63 -25.00 52.14
CA SER A 209 -17.93 -24.66 53.40
C SER A 209 -17.53 -25.91 54.21
N ILE A 210 -16.25 -26.03 54.60
CA ILE A 210 -15.78 -26.91 55.69
C ILE A 210 -14.76 -26.15 56.58
N GLN A 211 -14.64 -26.58 57.84
CA GLN A 211 -14.22 -25.80 59.01
C GLN A 211 -12.71 -25.72 59.32
N LYS A 212 -12.37 -24.89 60.32
CA LYS A 212 -11.01 -24.61 60.85
C LYS A 212 -10.44 -25.69 61.78
N SER A 213 -9.14 -25.97 61.66
CA SER A 213 -8.20 -26.38 62.74
C SER A 213 -6.75 -26.29 62.19
N SER A 214 -5.93 -25.29 62.54
CA SER A 214 -5.10 -25.12 63.76
C SER A 214 -3.69 -25.78 63.70
N THR A 215 -2.67 -24.91 63.72
CA THR A 215 -1.32 -25.06 64.34
C THR A 215 -0.35 -26.19 63.95
N GLN A 216 0.68 -25.76 63.20
CA GLN A 216 2.14 -25.94 63.47
C GLN A 216 2.84 -27.32 63.29
N PRO A 217 4.19 -27.34 63.18
CA PRO A 217 4.93 -28.35 62.39
C PRO A 217 5.91 -29.23 63.20
N ALA A 218 6.46 -30.29 62.58
CA ALA A 218 7.92 -30.55 62.48
C ALA A 218 8.28 -31.97 61.95
N SER A 219 9.49 -32.05 61.37
CA SER A 219 10.47 -33.16 61.42
C SER A 219 10.13 -34.59 60.91
N ALA A 220 10.86 -34.94 59.85
CA ALA A 220 11.84 -36.05 59.78
C ALA A 220 11.41 -37.53 59.58
N ALA A 221 11.68 -38.00 58.36
CA ALA A 221 12.63 -39.08 58.03
C ALA A 221 12.19 -40.57 57.93
N PHE A 222 12.97 -41.29 57.09
CA PHE A 222 13.03 -42.74 56.79
C PHE A 222 11.80 -43.40 56.13
N ALA A 223 11.87 -44.25 55.11
CA ALA A 223 12.88 -44.72 54.15
C ALA A 223 12.23 -45.85 53.31
N ALA A 224 12.82 -46.17 52.15
CA ALA A 224 12.66 -47.42 51.38
C ALA A 224 11.27 -47.68 50.71
N ALA A 225 11.15 -48.35 49.55
CA ALA A 225 12.15 -48.99 48.66
C ALA A 225 11.70 -48.94 47.17
N ALA A 226 12.62 -49.28 46.24
CA ALA A 226 12.46 -50.02 44.95
C ALA A 226 11.15 -49.88 44.10
N ALA A 227 11.11 -49.91 42.76
CA ALA A 227 12.05 -50.10 41.62
C ALA A 227 11.20 -49.99 40.32
N SER A 228 11.67 -49.92 39.05
CA SER A 228 12.97 -49.65 38.40
C SER A 228 12.68 -49.40 36.89
N GLY A 229 13.30 -48.41 36.21
CA GLY A 229 12.81 -47.98 34.89
C GLY A 229 13.75 -47.16 33.98
N LYS A 230 14.96 -47.65 33.73
CA LYS A 230 15.91 -47.29 32.63
C LYS A 230 15.63 -46.07 31.71
N SER A 231 16.32 -44.97 32.01
CA SER A 231 17.30 -44.29 31.14
C SER A 231 17.15 -44.30 29.59
N LYS A 232 17.09 -43.09 28.98
CA LYS A 232 18.09 -42.66 27.97
C LYS A 232 18.14 -41.12 27.83
N ALA A 233 19.34 -40.60 27.65
CA ALA A 233 19.67 -39.17 27.50
C ALA A 233 20.36 -38.91 26.13
N PRO A 234 20.60 -37.66 25.71
CA PRO A 234 20.60 -37.29 24.28
C PRO A 234 21.98 -37.31 23.60
N SER A 235 21.97 -37.33 22.27
CA SER A 235 23.17 -37.18 21.42
C SER A 235 23.10 -35.90 20.57
N LYS A 236 24.12 -35.04 20.72
CA LYS A 236 24.42 -33.89 19.85
C LYS A 236 25.17 -34.35 18.56
N PRO A 237 25.31 -33.50 17.53
CA PRO A 237 25.79 -33.89 16.21
C PRO A 237 27.33 -33.87 16.08
N PRO A 238 27.90 -34.54 15.05
CA PRO A 238 29.27 -34.35 14.60
C PRO A 238 29.39 -33.36 13.42
N SER A 239 30.59 -32.79 13.28
CA SER A 239 30.99 -31.80 12.27
C SER A 239 31.77 -32.41 11.10
N ASN A 240 31.88 -31.62 10.01
CA ASN A 240 32.80 -31.76 8.86
C ASN A 240 34.27 -32.09 9.27
N PRO A 241 35.14 -32.65 8.39
CA PRO A 241 35.65 -31.91 7.21
C PRO A 241 36.17 -32.73 5.98
N SER A 242 36.40 -32.06 4.85
CA SER A 242 37.71 -32.05 4.12
C SER A 242 37.69 -31.17 2.86
N LEU A 243 38.89 -30.70 2.46
CA LEU A 243 39.17 -29.81 1.33
C LEU A 243 40.14 -30.52 0.36
N GLY A 244 40.11 -30.18 -0.94
CA GLY A 244 41.14 -30.58 -1.92
C GLY A 244 41.07 -29.74 -3.21
N PRO A 245 42.20 -29.39 -3.88
CA PRO A 245 42.29 -28.09 -4.54
C PRO A 245 42.77 -28.06 -6.02
N GLY A 246 42.63 -26.89 -6.66
CA GLY A 246 43.31 -26.51 -7.92
C GLY A 246 42.53 -26.83 -9.20
N SER A 247 42.71 -26.11 -10.32
CA SER A 247 43.67 -25.02 -10.60
C SER A 247 43.21 -24.15 -11.80
N ARG A 248 43.75 -22.92 -11.88
CA ARG A 248 43.57 -21.91 -12.96
C ARG A 248 44.74 -20.90 -12.85
N PRO A 249 45.01 -20.06 -13.88
CA PRO A 249 45.44 -20.30 -15.26
C PRO A 249 46.99 -20.17 -15.35
N PRO A 250 47.66 -19.69 -16.44
CA PRO A 250 47.65 -18.25 -16.80
C PRO A 250 47.87 -17.86 -18.29
N GLY A 251 47.62 -16.58 -18.60
CA GLY A 251 48.28 -15.81 -19.68
C GLY A 251 47.65 -15.84 -21.08
N SER A 252 47.95 -14.88 -21.98
CA SER A 252 48.55 -13.54 -21.80
C SER A 252 48.33 -12.66 -23.05
N MET A 253 48.44 -11.34 -22.89
CA MET A 253 48.33 -10.30 -23.92
C MET A 253 49.29 -10.45 -25.12
N ARG A 254 48.88 -9.94 -26.30
CA ARG A 254 49.67 -9.06 -27.21
C ARG A 254 48.86 -8.55 -28.41
N THR A 255 48.59 -7.24 -28.50
CA THR A 255 49.21 -6.19 -29.37
C THR A 255 48.72 -6.12 -30.83
N GLY A 256 48.41 -4.90 -31.33
CA GLY A 256 47.94 -4.59 -32.70
C GLY A 256 49.03 -4.59 -33.78
N PRO A 257 48.91 -3.83 -34.92
CA PRO A 257 48.46 -2.43 -34.97
C PRO A 257 47.60 -2.00 -36.21
N ASN A 258 47.21 -0.70 -36.22
CA ASN A 258 46.91 0.21 -37.35
C ASN A 258 46.42 -0.30 -38.72
N MET A 259 45.33 0.31 -39.23
CA MET A 259 45.45 1.29 -40.34
C MET A 259 44.22 2.20 -40.52
N VAL A 260 44.49 3.41 -41.01
CA VAL A 260 43.52 4.44 -41.44
C VAL A 260 43.51 4.44 -42.98
N PRO A 261 42.43 4.89 -43.64
CA PRO A 261 42.67 5.96 -44.62
C PRO A 261 41.64 7.11 -44.52
N SER A 262 42.17 8.32 -44.53
CA SER A 262 41.43 9.55 -44.77
C SER A 262 41.00 9.62 -46.24
N ASN A 263 39.92 10.35 -46.53
CA ASN A 263 39.90 11.14 -47.76
C ASN A 263 39.15 12.45 -47.56
N SER A 264 39.77 13.52 -48.03
CA SER A 264 39.33 14.92 -47.97
C SER A 264 38.86 15.40 -49.35
N PHE A 265 38.65 16.72 -49.51
CA PHE A 265 38.19 17.45 -50.71
C PHE A 265 36.67 17.36 -51.00
N GLY A 266 35.95 18.45 -51.31
CA GLY A 266 36.30 19.87 -51.23
C GLY A 266 35.41 20.82 -52.09
N PHE A 267 35.18 22.04 -51.56
CA PHE A 267 34.83 23.30 -52.26
C PHE A 267 33.44 23.57 -52.90
N GLY A 268 33.03 24.86 -52.83
CA GLY A 268 31.85 25.49 -53.48
C GLY A 268 30.76 25.96 -52.49
N ALA A 269 30.89 27.05 -51.72
CA ALA A 269 30.97 28.48 -52.10
C ALA A 269 29.74 29.03 -52.89
N GLN A 270 28.92 29.91 -52.30
CA GLN A 270 28.86 31.35 -52.63
C GLN A 270 27.65 32.14 -52.00
N GLN A 271 27.98 33.12 -51.16
CA GLN A 271 27.38 34.45 -50.88
C GLN A 271 25.88 34.77 -51.05
N ASN A 272 25.28 35.33 -49.98
CA ASN A 272 24.69 36.70 -49.87
C ASN A 272 24.07 36.86 -48.45
N GLY A 273 24.04 37.99 -47.73
CA GLY A 273 24.63 39.32 -47.91
C GLY A 273 23.85 40.40 -47.13
N ALA A 274 24.47 41.03 -46.10
CA ALA A 274 23.98 42.20 -45.31
C ALA A 274 22.68 41.99 -44.45
N THR A 275 22.41 42.66 -43.31
CA THR A 275 23.13 43.64 -42.46
C THR A 275 22.56 43.60 -41.03
N SER A 276 23.37 43.91 -40.00
CA SER A 276 22.92 44.03 -38.59
C SER A 276 22.12 45.31 -38.30
N PRO A 277 21.39 45.37 -37.17
CA PRO A 277 21.87 46.24 -36.10
C PRO A 277 21.76 45.69 -34.65
N THR A 278 22.78 46.07 -33.86
CA THR A 278 22.82 46.30 -32.40
C THR A 278 21.96 45.49 -31.40
N ARG A 279 22.71 44.77 -30.54
CA ARG A 279 22.41 44.30 -29.17
C ARG A 279 21.30 45.04 -28.38
N SER A 280 20.46 44.24 -27.73
CA SER A 280 20.11 44.42 -26.31
C SER A 280 19.91 43.05 -25.64
N PHE A 281 20.86 42.63 -24.80
CA PHE A 281 20.71 41.43 -23.95
C PHE A 281 19.96 41.81 -22.68
N SER A 282 18.67 41.46 -22.60
CA SER A 282 17.95 41.41 -21.32
C SER A 282 18.25 40.08 -20.65
N GLY A 283 19.20 40.05 -19.72
CA GLY A 283 19.51 38.86 -18.94
C GLY A 283 18.37 38.54 -17.96
N GLU A 284 17.80 37.34 -18.06
CA GLU A 284 16.90 36.80 -17.04
C GLU A 284 17.64 36.70 -15.69
N GLN A 285 17.09 37.32 -14.65
CA GLN A 285 17.59 37.11 -13.29
C GLN A 285 17.19 35.71 -12.80
N PRO A 286 18.13 34.85 -12.35
CA PRO A 286 17.76 33.67 -11.59
C PRO A 286 17.15 34.10 -10.26
N LYS A 287 15.92 33.64 -9.97
CA LYS A 287 15.24 33.88 -8.70
C LYS A 287 16.15 33.40 -7.56
N SER A 288 16.45 34.29 -6.62
CA SER A 288 17.62 34.16 -5.76
C SER A 288 17.53 33.02 -4.75
N ASN A 289 18.59 32.20 -4.69
CA ASN A 289 18.81 31.22 -3.59
C ASN A 289 19.05 31.88 -2.21
N ALA A 290 18.93 33.21 -2.09
CA ALA A 290 19.14 33.97 -0.86
C ALA A 290 18.29 33.47 0.32
N LEU A 291 17.04 33.07 0.07
CA LEU A 291 16.16 32.51 1.10
C LEU A 291 16.72 31.19 1.68
N VAL A 292 17.32 30.34 0.84
CA VAL A 292 17.97 29.09 1.28
C VAL A 292 19.17 29.39 2.16
N PHE A 293 20.01 30.36 1.79
CA PHE A 293 21.16 30.76 2.62
C PHE A 293 20.75 31.37 3.97
N VAL A 294 19.66 32.15 4.01
CA VAL A 294 19.10 32.68 5.27
C VAL A 294 18.60 31.55 6.18
N LEU A 295 17.88 30.56 5.64
CA LEU A 295 17.42 29.40 6.42
C LEU A 295 18.58 28.57 6.96
N ILE A 296 19.64 28.35 6.17
CA ILE A 296 20.86 27.65 6.62
C ILE A 296 21.55 28.42 7.75
N ALA A 297 21.66 29.75 7.65
CA ALA A 297 22.26 30.58 8.69
C ALA A 297 21.48 30.52 10.02
N ILE A 298 20.13 30.56 9.96
CA ILE A 298 19.26 30.41 11.14
C ILE A 298 19.42 29.03 11.77
N LEU A 299 19.47 27.96 10.97
CA LEU A 299 19.67 26.59 11.44
C LEU A 299 21.00 26.43 12.18
N LEU A 300 22.10 26.96 11.61
CA LEU A 300 23.43 26.90 12.24
C LEU A 300 23.48 27.70 13.55
N ALA A 301 22.84 28.87 13.62
CA ALA A 301 22.73 29.65 14.85
C ALA A 301 21.94 28.89 15.93
N ALA A 302 20.82 28.25 15.58
CA ALA A 302 20.03 27.45 16.52
C ALA A 302 20.83 26.25 17.06
N ILE A 303 21.57 25.54 16.21
CA ILE A 303 22.45 24.44 16.62
C ILE A 303 23.55 24.95 17.56
N GLY A 304 24.16 26.10 17.26
CA GLY A 304 25.19 26.72 18.11
C GLY A 304 24.67 27.08 19.51
N VAL A 305 23.48 27.67 19.61
CA VAL A 305 22.82 27.97 20.90
C VAL A 305 22.52 26.67 21.67
N LEU A 306 22.01 25.65 20.99
CA LEU A 306 21.65 24.37 21.62
C LEU A 306 22.90 23.64 22.12
N ALA A 307 23.99 23.61 21.35
CA ALA A 307 25.28 23.08 21.78
C ALA A 307 25.85 23.86 22.98
N TYR A 308 25.77 25.19 22.97
CA TYR A 308 26.21 26.02 24.11
C TYR A 308 25.41 25.71 25.39
N LEU A 309 24.07 25.59 25.29
CA LEU A 309 23.21 25.25 26.43
C LEU A 309 23.41 23.83 26.96
N VAL A 310 23.90 22.90 26.14
CA VAL A 310 24.28 21.53 26.56
C VAL A 310 25.67 21.49 27.19
N LEU A 311 26.59 22.35 26.76
CA LEU A 311 27.98 22.40 27.27
C LEU A 311 28.17 23.34 28.48
N THR A 312 27.14 24.11 28.87
CA THR A 312 27.18 25.05 30.01
C THR A 312 26.24 24.67 31.16
N LYS A 313 25.74 23.43 31.16
CA LYS A 313 25.05 22.77 32.28
C LYS A 313 25.87 21.60 32.80
#